data_AF-A0A820QCG0-F1
#
_entry.id   AF-A0A820QCG0-F1
#
_cell.length_a   1.000
_cell.length_b   1.000
_cell.length_c   1.000
_cell.angle_alpha   90.00
_cell.angle_beta   90.00
_cell.angle_gamma   90.00
#
_symmetry.space_group_name_H-M   'P 1'
#
loop_
_entity.id
_entity.type
_entity.pdbx_description
1 polymer ?
#
loop_
_entity_poly.entity_id
_entity_poly.type
_entity_poly.pdbx_seq_one_letter_code
_entity_poly.pdbx_strand_id
1 'polypeptide(L)'
;LYGARNLVYRYSFTDFRASAVGQFQLLASLCEISQETINDSLAQLLTSDYNDRQLLSEQRLDQLIQTQINQFQLITPNSLLNNLNLIRETIGANMIISVWSVNWLIATESIINSGWTAHTIPIVYSKCNCGSSWTCTQSSQGMMVGCYPLESLLQTTLQCFY
;
A
#
# COMPACT_ATOMS: atom_id res chain seq x y z
N LEU A 1 -36.06 -19.00 21.11
CA LEU A 1 -36.07 -19.76 19.85
C LEU A 1 -34.67 -19.66 19.25
N TYR A 2 -33.98 -20.80 19.21
CA TYR A 2 -32.65 -20.98 18.61
C TYR A 2 -32.73 -20.83 17.07
N GLY A 3 -31.67 -20.31 16.46
CA GLY A 3 -31.44 -20.29 15.00
C GLY A 3 -31.25 -18.86 14.48
N ALA A 4 -30.12 -18.44 13.91
CA ALA A 4 -29.11 -19.17 13.16
C ALA A 4 -27.69 -18.78 13.60
N ARG A 5 -26.84 -19.77 13.86
CA ARG A 5 -25.39 -19.59 13.80
C ARG A 5 -25.03 -19.47 12.33
N ASN A 6 -25.10 -18.27 11.77
CA ASN A 6 -24.27 -17.94 10.61
C ASN A 6 -22.83 -17.96 11.12
N LEU A 7 -22.11 -19.05 10.84
CA LEU A 7 -20.66 -19.11 10.94
C LEU A 7 -20.09 -18.17 9.87
N VAL A 8 -20.19 -16.86 10.10
CA VAL A 8 -19.26 -15.93 9.49
C VAL A 8 -17.94 -16.22 10.21
N TYR A 9 -17.08 -17.03 9.59
CA TYR A 9 -15.69 -17.16 10.03
C TYR A 9 -15.03 -15.79 9.85
N ARG A 10 -15.24 -14.88 10.81
CA ARG A 10 -14.44 -13.66 10.94
C ARG A 10 -13.11 -14.11 11.51
N TYR A 11 -12.12 -14.19 10.64
CA TYR A 11 -10.74 -14.27 11.06
C TYR A 11 -10.43 -13.12 12.04
N SER A 12 -9.66 -13.41 13.08
CA SER A 12 -9.16 -12.38 14.00
C SER A 12 -8.39 -11.32 13.21
N PHE A 13 -8.38 -10.06 13.68
CA PHE A 13 -7.52 -9.02 13.07
C PHE A 13 -6.01 -9.38 13.14
N THR A 14 -5.64 -10.31 14.02
CA THR A 14 -4.28 -10.87 14.11
C THR A 14 -4.01 -12.03 13.15
N ASP A 15 -5.03 -12.54 12.46
CA ASP A 15 -4.90 -13.61 11.47
C ASP A 15 -4.75 -12.97 10.08
N PHE A 16 -3.64 -13.27 9.38
CA PHE A 16 -3.36 -12.67 8.08
C PHE A 16 -4.47 -12.92 7.06
N ARG A 17 -5.23 -14.01 7.18
CA ARG A 17 -6.35 -14.32 6.28
C ARG A 17 -7.47 -13.29 6.34
N ALA A 18 -7.56 -12.51 7.43
CA ALA A 18 -8.51 -11.40 7.53
C ALA A 18 -8.23 -10.31 6.49
N SER A 19 -6.96 -10.01 6.21
CA SER A 19 -6.54 -8.93 5.29
C SER A 19 -5.86 -9.43 4.01
N ALA A 20 -5.61 -10.74 3.90
CA ALA A 20 -4.87 -11.36 2.80
C ALA A 20 -5.43 -10.98 1.42
N VAL A 21 -6.75 -11.01 1.23
CA VAL A 21 -7.37 -10.63 -0.05
C VAL A 21 -7.01 -9.20 -0.43
N GLY A 22 -7.08 -8.26 0.51
CA GLY A 22 -6.70 -6.87 0.28
C GLY A 22 -5.19 -6.71 0.04
N GLN A 23 -4.36 -7.48 0.74
CA GLN A 23 -2.91 -7.49 0.54
C GLN A 23 -2.52 -8.01 -0.86
N PHE A 24 -3.11 -9.10 -1.33
CA PHE A 24 -2.83 -9.62 -2.67
C PHE A 24 -3.37 -8.73 -3.78
N GLN A 25 -4.54 -8.11 -3.57
CA GLN A 25 -5.06 -7.13 -4.51
C GLN A 25 -4.13 -5.92 -4.61
N LEU A 26 -3.65 -5.41 -3.47
CA LEU A 26 -2.65 -4.33 -3.44
C LEU A 26 -1.36 -4.73 -4.14
N LEU A 27 -0.86 -5.96 -3.91
CA LEU A 27 0.33 -6.46 -4.59
C LEU A 27 0.14 -6.49 -6.12
N ALA A 28 -0.98 -7.02 -6.59
CA ALA A 28 -1.30 -7.05 -8.02
C ALA A 28 -1.35 -5.64 -8.62
N SER A 29 -2.03 -4.70 -7.97
CA SER A 29 -2.09 -3.30 -8.42
C SER A 29 -0.73 -2.62 -8.40
N LEU A 30 0.11 -2.88 -7.40
CA LEU A 30 1.47 -2.34 -7.36
C LEU A 30 2.34 -2.88 -8.50
N CYS A 31 2.19 -4.17 -8.84
CA CYS A 31 2.87 -4.77 -9.99
C CYS A 31 2.39 -4.15 -11.31
N GLU A 32 1.08 -3.98 -11.48
CA GLU A 32 0.47 -3.34 -12.65
C GLU A 32 0.95 -1.90 -12.82
N ILE A 33 0.86 -1.08 -11.78
CA ILE A 33 1.36 0.31 -11.79
C ILE A 33 2.85 0.36 -12.09
N SER A 34 3.65 -0.56 -11.53
CA SER A 34 5.09 -0.61 -11.82
C SER A 34 5.35 -0.91 -13.30
N GLN A 35 4.60 -1.84 -13.89
CA GLN A 35 4.72 -2.18 -15.30
C GLN A 35 4.27 -1.02 -16.21
N GLU A 36 3.13 -0.40 -15.92
CA GLU A 36 2.63 0.76 -16.65
C GLU A 36 3.61 1.92 -16.58
N THR A 37 4.13 2.23 -15.39
CA THR A 37 5.11 3.31 -15.19
C THR A 37 6.37 3.08 -16.04
N ILE A 38 6.86 1.84 -16.13
CA ILE A 38 8.00 1.49 -16.98
C ILE A 38 7.65 1.65 -18.46
N ASN A 39 6.49 1.11 -18.89
CA ASN A 39 6.06 1.16 -20.29
C ASN A 39 5.83 2.61 -20.76
N ASP A 40 5.19 3.44 -19.96
CA ASP A 40 4.93 4.85 -20.27
C ASP A 40 6.23 5.64 -20.35
N SER A 41 7.13 5.43 -19.40
CA SER A 41 8.44 6.06 -19.40
C SER A 41 9.29 5.62 -20.61
N LEU A 42 9.22 4.34 -21.00
CA LEU A 42 9.87 3.83 -22.20
C LEU A 42 9.25 4.41 -23.47
N ALA A 43 7.92 4.51 -23.54
CA ALA A 43 7.24 5.14 -24.66
C ALA A 43 7.68 6.61 -24.80
N GLN A 44 7.74 7.36 -23.70
CA GLN A 44 8.26 8.73 -23.68
C GLN A 44 9.70 8.83 -24.18
N LEU A 45 10.57 7.88 -23.81
CA LEU A 45 11.95 7.78 -24.30
C LEU A 45 11.99 7.53 -25.82
N LEU A 46 11.15 6.63 -26.34
CA LEU A 46 11.12 6.30 -27.77
C LEU A 46 10.46 7.37 -28.62
N THR A 47 9.51 8.13 -28.05
CA THR A 47 8.83 9.25 -28.72
C THR A 47 9.48 10.60 -28.44
N SER A 48 10.57 10.65 -27.67
CA SER A 48 11.29 11.90 -27.46
C SER A 48 11.94 12.29 -28.79
N ASP A 49 11.21 13.09 -29.55
CA ASP A 49 11.64 13.54 -30.86
C ASP A 49 12.80 14.51 -30.65
N TYR A 50 14.01 14.14 -31.09
CA TYR A 50 15.18 15.02 -31.08
C TYR A 50 15.03 16.05 -32.20
N ASN A 51 13.99 16.88 -32.08
CA ASN A 51 13.66 17.97 -33.00
C ASN A 51 14.62 19.14 -32.78
N ASP A 52 15.89 18.92 -33.09
CA ASP A 52 16.82 20.02 -33.31
C ASP A 52 16.69 20.50 -34.76
N ARG A 53 16.64 21.82 -34.96
CA ARG A 53 16.52 22.42 -36.31
C ARG A 53 17.82 22.28 -37.12
N GLN A 54 18.83 21.65 -36.52
CA GLN A 54 20.16 21.45 -37.06
C GLN A 54 20.50 19.97 -36.98
N LEU A 55 21.27 19.49 -37.96
CA LEU A 55 21.78 18.12 -37.96
C LEU A 55 22.63 17.92 -36.68
N LEU A 56 22.17 17.05 -35.79
CA LEU A 56 22.91 16.73 -34.57
C LEU A 56 24.21 16.00 -34.91
N SER A 57 25.31 16.35 -34.23
CA SER A 57 26.51 15.52 -34.25
C SER A 57 26.26 14.22 -33.50
N GLU A 58 26.91 13.13 -33.92
CA GLU A 58 26.86 11.81 -33.26
C GLU A 58 27.12 11.93 -31.75
N GLN A 59 28.15 12.68 -31.37
CA GLN A 59 28.49 12.93 -29.97
C GLN A 59 27.36 13.63 -29.19
N ARG A 60 26.62 14.55 -29.83
CA ARG A 60 25.51 15.24 -29.18
C ARG A 60 24.30 14.33 -29.02
N LEU A 61 24.02 13.49 -30.02
CA LEU A 61 22.98 12.48 -29.94
C LEU A 61 23.27 11.47 -28.82
N ASP A 62 24.50 10.97 -28.72
CA ASP A 62 24.92 10.04 -27.65
C ASP A 62 24.74 10.65 -26.26
N GLN A 63 25.15 11.91 -26.08
CA GLN A 63 24.97 12.63 -24.82
C GLN A 63 23.49 12.75 -24.42
N LEU A 64 22.62 13.01 -25.39
CA LEU A 64 21.19 13.13 -25.14
C LEU A 64 20.58 11.78 -24.76
N ILE A 65 20.93 10.70 -25.46
CA ILE A 65 20.49 9.33 -25.14
C ILE A 65 20.92 8.94 -23.72
N GLN A 66 22.20 9.16 -23.38
CA GLN A 66 22.72 8.84 -22.04
C GLN A 66 22.04 9.67 -20.95
N THR A 67 21.80 10.95 -21.21
CA THR A 67 21.08 11.81 -20.25
C THR A 67 19.66 11.31 -20.02
N GLN A 68 18.95 10.92 -21.09
CA GLN A 68 17.58 10.41 -21.00
C GLN A 68 17.52 9.06 -20.25
N ILE A 69 18.47 8.15 -20.50
CA ILE A 69 18.59 6.88 -19.77
C ILE A 69 18.86 7.13 -18.28
N ASN A 70 19.79 8.03 -17.95
CA ASN A 70 20.11 8.37 -16.56
C ASN A 70 18.89 8.98 -15.85
N GLN A 71 18.15 9.87 -16.53
CA GLN A 71 16.92 10.45 -16.00
C GLN A 71 15.85 9.38 -15.78
N PHE A 72 15.67 8.46 -16.71
CA PHE A 72 14.75 7.33 -16.57
C PHE A 72 15.07 6.50 -15.31
N GLN A 73 16.33 6.09 -15.15
CA GLN A 73 16.76 5.28 -14.01
C GLN A 73 16.61 6.01 -12.66
N LEU A 74 16.75 7.34 -12.64
CA LEU A 74 16.66 8.14 -11.42
C LEU A 74 15.22 8.58 -11.08
N ILE A 75 14.44 9.01 -12.07
CA ILE A 75 13.15 9.67 -11.83
C ILE A 75 12.03 8.64 -11.66
N THR A 76 11.99 7.61 -12.51
CA THR A 76 10.88 6.64 -12.57
C THR A 76 10.68 5.92 -11.21
N PRO A 77 11.73 5.35 -10.56
CA PRO A 77 11.56 4.70 -9.26
C PRO A 77 11.18 5.69 -8.17
N ASN A 78 11.81 6.88 -8.15
CA ASN A 78 11.56 7.89 -7.12
C ASN A 78 10.15 8.46 -7.21
N SER A 79 9.62 8.68 -8.42
CA SER A 79 8.25 9.15 -8.62
C SER A 79 7.23 8.14 -8.08
N LEU A 80 7.42 6.86 -8.41
CA LEU A 80 6.57 5.78 -7.91
C LEU A 80 6.60 5.70 -6.38
N LEU A 81 7.80 5.73 -5.78
CA LEU A 81 7.97 5.69 -4.33
C LEU A 81 7.37 6.91 -3.64
N ASN A 82 7.50 8.11 -4.21
CA ASN A 82 6.90 9.32 -3.67
C ASN A 82 5.37 9.24 -3.66
N ASN A 83 4.77 8.76 -4.75
CA ASN A 83 3.32 8.54 -4.83
C ASN A 83 2.86 7.51 -3.81
N LEU A 84 3.60 6.40 -3.68
CA LEU A 84 3.30 5.37 -2.69
C LEU A 84 3.38 5.91 -1.26
N ASN A 85 4.40 6.71 -0.94
CA ASN A 85 4.54 7.34 0.37
C ASN A 85 3.41 8.31 0.67
N LEU A 86 2.98 9.12 -0.31
CA LEU A 86 1.83 10.01 -0.15
C LEU A 86 0.56 9.23 0.17
N ILE A 87 0.31 8.11 -0.52
CA ILE A 87 -0.82 7.22 -0.23
C ILE A 87 -0.70 6.65 1.19
N ARG A 88 0.48 6.14 1.57
CA ARG A 88 0.73 5.58 2.91
C ARG A 88 0.46 6.60 4.02
N GLU A 89 1.00 7.80 3.87
CA GLU A 89 0.80 8.89 4.82
C GLU A 89 -0.65 9.36 4.87
N THR A 90 -1.32 9.47 3.73
CA THR A 90 -2.74 9.86 3.66
C THR A 90 -3.63 8.83 4.37
N ILE A 91 -3.38 7.54 4.14
CA ILE A 91 -4.09 6.44 4.80
C ILE A 91 -3.80 6.43 6.30
N GLY A 92 -2.54 6.59 6.69
CA GLY A 92 -2.09 6.49 8.08
C GLY A 92 -2.43 7.71 8.95
N ALA A 93 -2.54 8.89 8.35
CA ALA A 93 -2.90 10.12 9.06
C ALA A 93 -4.42 10.26 9.29
N ASN A 94 -5.24 9.42 8.64
CA ASN A 94 -6.68 9.45 8.81
C ASN A 94 -7.15 8.35 9.79
N MET A 95 -8.18 8.67 10.58
CA MET A 95 -8.82 7.72 11.50
C MET A 95 -9.91 6.88 10.81
N ILE A 96 -9.85 6.71 9.48
CA ILE A 96 -10.89 5.98 8.74
C ILE A 96 -10.77 4.50 9.12
N ILE A 97 -11.87 3.94 9.59
CA ILE A 97 -11.96 2.51 9.90
C ILE A 97 -11.86 1.73 8.58
N SER A 98 -10.84 0.89 8.47
CA SER A 98 -10.68 0.01 7.32
C SER A 98 -11.83 -1.00 7.24
N VAL A 99 -12.15 -1.48 6.03
CA VAL A 99 -13.19 -2.52 5.81
C VAL A 99 -12.96 -3.76 6.68
N TRP A 100 -11.70 -4.11 6.90
CA TRP A 100 -11.29 -5.26 7.71
C TRP A 100 -11.21 -4.96 9.21
N SER A 101 -11.44 -3.70 9.58
CA SER A 101 -11.35 -3.18 10.96
C SER A 101 -10.04 -3.59 11.62
N VAL A 102 -8.92 -3.47 10.89
CA VAL A 102 -7.57 -3.84 11.35
C VAL A 102 -6.80 -2.69 11.98
N ASN A 103 -7.29 -1.45 11.88
CA ASN A 103 -6.75 -0.25 12.54
C ASN A 103 -7.58 0.23 13.73
N TRP A 104 -8.91 0.20 13.62
CA TRP A 104 -9.84 0.71 14.62
C TRP A 104 -11.05 -0.21 14.77
N LEU A 105 -11.55 -0.34 15.99
CA LEU A 105 -12.79 -1.03 16.34
C LEU A 105 -13.81 0.00 16.84
N ILE A 106 -15.10 -0.26 16.60
CA ILE A 106 -16.18 0.53 17.22
C ILE A 106 -16.51 -0.11 18.56
N ALA A 107 -16.43 0.68 19.65
CA ALA A 107 -16.81 0.26 20.98
C ALA A 107 -18.33 0.07 21.06
N THR A 108 -18.80 -1.18 21.08
CA THR A 108 -20.23 -1.49 21.12
C THR A 108 -20.85 -1.28 22.50
N GLU A 109 -20.09 -1.51 23.57
CA GLU A 109 -20.56 -1.31 24.95
C GLU A 109 -20.90 0.16 25.24
N SER A 110 -20.17 1.11 24.64
CA SER A 110 -20.49 2.52 24.79
C SER A 110 -21.80 2.88 24.08
N ILE A 111 -22.06 2.33 22.89
CA ILE A 111 -23.31 2.58 22.15
C ILE A 111 -24.54 2.15 22.98
N ILE A 112 -24.41 1.02 23.69
CA ILE A 112 -25.49 0.44 24.51
C ILE A 112 -25.72 1.28 25.78
N ASN A 113 -24.66 1.83 26.39
CA ASN A 113 -24.74 2.47 27.70
C ASN A 113 -24.82 4.01 27.68
N SER A 114 -24.33 4.69 26.64
CA SER A 114 -24.26 6.16 26.57
C SER A 114 -25.24 6.82 25.60
N GLY A 115 -26.17 6.05 25.03
CA GLY A 115 -27.30 6.57 24.27
C GLY A 115 -26.86 7.36 23.04
N TRP A 116 -26.32 6.66 22.03
CA TRP A 116 -26.01 7.13 20.67
C TRP A 116 -24.57 7.58 20.36
N THR A 117 -23.68 7.71 21.34
CA THR A 117 -22.27 8.04 21.06
C THR A 117 -21.44 6.77 20.77
N ALA A 118 -20.98 6.64 19.53
CA ALA A 118 -20.04 5.60 19.13
C ALA A 118 -18.60 6.06 19.39
N HIS A 119 -17.87 5.31 20.21
CA HIS A 119 -16.44 5.51 20.42
C HIS A 119 -15.64 4.53 19.56
N THR A 120 -14.45 4.93 19.13
CA THR A 120 -13.51 4.03 18.46
C THR A 120 -12.35 3.67 19.37
N ILE A 121 -11.84 2.44 19.23
CA ILE A 121 -10.71 1.92 19.99
C ILE A 121 -9.63 1.52 18.97
N PRO A 122 -8.40 2.05 19.07
CA PRO A 122 -7.33 1.66 18.17
C PRO A 122 -6.88 0.24 18.46
N ILE A 123 -6.54 -0.50 17.41
CA ILE A 123 -5.94 -1.84 17.55
C ILE A 123 -4.48 -1.72 17.95
N VAL A 124 -3.99 -2.71 18.69
CA VAL A 124 -2.61 -2.80 19.14
C VAL A 124 -1.97 -4.07 18.55
N TYR A 125 -0.89 -3.89 17.77
CA TYR A 125 -0.06 -4.97 17.23
C TYR A 125 1.30 -4.94 17.92
N SER A 126 1.73 -6.03 18.54
CA SER A 126 3.05 -6.11 19.20
C SER A 126 3.38 -4.91 20.13
N LYS A 127 2.40 -4.44 20.92
CA LYS A 127 2.49 -3.23 21.79
C LYS A 127 2.57 -1.87 21.05
N CYS A 128 2.46 -1.85 19.74
CA CYS A 128 2.35 -0.64 18.92
C CYS A 128 0.87 -0.32 18.66
N ASN A 129 0.46 0.92 18.93
CA ASN A 129 -0.93 1.37 18.88
C ASN A 129 -1.25 2.08 17.55
N CYS A 130 -2.28 1.62 16.83
CA CYS A 130 -2.68 2.18 15.54
C CYS A 130 -3.15 3.64 15.57
N GLY A 131 -3.58 4.14 16.73
CA GLY A 131 -3.91 5.55 16.92
C GLY A 131 -2.70 6.45 17.14
N SER A 132 -1.53 5.88 17.46
CA SER A 132 -0.28 6.64 17.63
C SER A 132 0.68 6.44 16.46
N SER A 133 0.64 5.28 15.80
CA SER A 133 1.43 5.00 14.62
C SER A 133 0.67 4.11 13.65
N TRP A 134 0.62 4.50 12.39
CA TRP A 134 0.05 3.70 11.32
C TRP A 134 0.99 2.58 10.83
N THR A 135 2.26 2.61 11.26
CA THR A 135 3.29 1.63 10.87
C THR A 135 3.27 0.34 11.67
N CYS A 136 2.38 0.22 12.66
CA CYS A 136 2.34 -0.94 13.54
C CYS A 136 1.97 -2.23 12.80
N THR A 137 2.78 -3.25 13.00
CA THR A 137 2.60 -4.59 12.42
C THR A 137 2.96 -5.69 13.42
N GLN A 138 2.57 -6.91 13.09
CA GLN A 138 2.87 -8.13 13.82
C GLN A 138 2.94 -9.31 12.86
N SER A 139 3.84 -10.26 13.14
CA SER A 139 3.91 -11.50 12.38
C SER A 139 2.70 -12.40 12.66
N SER A 140 2.15 -12.97 11.58
CA SER A 140 1.05 -13.92 11.58
C SER A 140 1.36 -15.01 10.55
N GLN A 141 1.89 -16.13 11.04
CA GLN A 141 2.14 -17.35 10.25
C GLN A 141 2.88 -17.11 8.92
N GLY A 142 3.97 -16.34 8.96
CA GLY A 142 4.81 -16.05 7.79
C GLY A 142 4.40 -14.83 6.96
N MET A 143 3.25 -14.22 7.26
CA MET A 143 2.84 -12.91 6.76
C MET A 143 2.85 -11.87 7.87
N MET A 144 2.76 -10.59 7.50
CA MET A 144 2.52 -9.52 8.47
C MET A 144 1.05 -9.09 8.43
N VAL A 145 0.53 -8.78 9.60
CA VAL A 145 -0.72 -8.05 9.83
C VAL A 145 -0.41 -6.74 10.52
N GLY A 146 -1.32 -5.77 10.49
CA GLY A 146 -1.04 -4.45 11.00
C GLY A 146 -2.18 -3.48 10.77
N CYS A 147 -1.97 -2.23 11.14
CA CYS A 147 -3.01 -1.20 11.07
C CYS A 147 -3.58 -1.04 9.65
N TYR A 148 -2.72 -1.20 8.64
CA TYR A 148 -3.13 -1.09 7.24
C TYR A 148 -2.60 -2.25 6.42
N PRO A 149 -3.42 -2.83 5.51
CA PRO A 149 -2.97 -3.90 4.62
C PRO A 149 -1.75 -3.52 3.79
N LEU A 150 -1.68 -2.28 3.30
CA LEU A 150 -0.54 -1.77 2.53
C LEU A 150 0.76 -1.83 3.33
N GLU A 151 0.76 -1.32 4.55
CA GLU A 151 1.97 -1.33 5.38
C GLU A 151 2.38 -2.73 5.79
N SER A 152 1.39 -3.56 6.12
CA SER A 152 1.62 -4.97 6.44
C SER A 152 2.24 -5.72 5.25
N LEU A 153 1.75 -5.47 4.03
CA LEU A 153 2.30 -6.06 2.81
C LEU A 153 3.76 -5.65 2.60
N LEU A 154 4.08 -4.37 2.73
CA LEU A 154 5.45 -3.86 2.53
C LEU A 154 6.46 -4.45 3.54
N GLN A 155 6.00 -4.80 4.74
CA GLN A 155 6.84 -5.44 5.76
C GLN A 155 6.85 -6.97 5.67
N THR A 156 6.03 -7.56 4.78
CA THR A 156 6.00 -9.01 4.56
C THR A 156 7.11 -9.42 3.61
N THR A 157 7.89 -10.45 3.96
CA THR A 157 9.00 -10.93 3.11
C THR A 157 8.54 -11.80 1.94
N LEU A 158 7.26 -12.19 1.91
CA LEU A 158 6.62 -13.11 0.93
C LEU A 158 7.35 -14.44 0.75
N GLN A 159 8.32 -14.75 1.61
CA GLN A 159 9.21 -15.91 1.49
C GLN A 159 8.44 -17.23 1.58
N CYS A 160 7.27 -17.23 2.22
CA CYS A 160 6.42 -18.42 2.33
C CYS A 160 5.67 -18.78 1.02
N PHE A 161 5.82 -17.99 -0.05
CA PHE A 161 5.25 -18.28 -1.38
C PHE A 161 6.24 -18.91 -2.36
N TYR A 162 7.49 -19.12 -1.95
CA TYR A 162 8.57 -19.73 -2.74
C TYR A 162 9.21 -20.88 -1.96
#